data_AF-A0A948MEF2-F1
#
_entry.id   AF-A0A948MEF2-F1
#
_cell.length_a   1.000
_cell.length_b   1.000
_cell.length_c   1.000
_cell.angle_alpha   90.00
_cell.angle_beta   90.00
_cell.angle_gamma   90.00
#
_symmetry.space_group_name_H-M   'P 1'
#
loop_
_entity.id
_entity.type
_entity.pdbx_description
1 polymer ?
#
loop_
_entity_poly.entity_id
_entity_poly.type
_entity_poly.pdbx_seq_one_letter_code
_entity_poly.pdbx_strand_id
1 'polypeptide(L)'
;MRFKTIILDFDGTIVESVGIKDSAFKELFKDYSQNLDEIMHYHLSHNATIRYEKFKYITENILGRSYDMAVAQTLSEKFSSYVLSAIKKCPYVDGAKDFLDYYYKKVSLYLASITPSQELDEVINFRGIRNYFKKIYAYPWTKIKVIKDVIDTECILKDEILFIGDTFEDYLAAQEAGVPFVGRDSNKSFRDANIPVHKDFIGIKNHITEEERKNRQNK
;
A
#
# COMPACT_ATOMS: atom_id res chain seq x y z
N MET A 1 4.54 -25.08 7.73
CA MET A 1 4.02 -23.94 6.95
C MET A 1 5.07 -23.65 5.89
N ARG A 2 4.69 -23.41 4.62
CA ARG A 2 5.67 -23.14 3.55
C ARG A 2 6.34 -21.80 3.78
N PHE A 3 5.53 -20.79 4.07
CA PHE A 3 6.00 -19.46 4.39
C PHE A 3 6.14 -19.33 5.91
N LYS A 4 7.26 -18.77 6.35
CA LYS A 4 7.52 -18.41 7.76
C LYS A 4 7.31 -16.93 8.02
N THR A 5 7.34 -16.13 6.95
CA THR A 5 7.16 -14.68 7.00
C THR A 5 6.27 -14.22 5.85
N ILE A 6 5.36 -13.28 6.14
CA ILE A 6 4.53 -12.63 5.15
C ILE A 6 4.70 -11.11 5.28
N ILE A 7 5.08 -10.49 4.18
CA ILE A 7 5.12 -9.03 4.01
C ILE A 7 3.81 -8.64 3.33
N LEU A 8 3.16 -7.60 3.83
CA LEU A 8 1.90 -7.09 3.32
C LEU A 8 2.09 -5.64 2.90
N ASP A 9 1.62 -5.28 1.71
CA ASP A 9 1.27 -3.89 1.44
C ASP A 9 0.01 -3.47 2.23
N PHE A 10 -0.21 -2.17 2.35
CA PHE A 10 -1.37 -1.63 3.05
C PHE A 10 -2.47 -1.13 2.11
N ASP A 11 -2.15 -0.16 1.26
CA ASP A 11 -3.12 0.67 0.54
C ASP A 11 -3.61 -0.03 -0.73
N GLY A 12 -4.89 -0.40 -0.76
CA GLY A 12 -5.43 -1.24 -1.83
C GLY A 12 -5.06 -2.71 -1.66
N THR A 13 -4.36 -3.08 -0.60
CA THR A 13 -4.08 -4.47 -0.22
C THR A 13 -4.89 -4.87 1.00
N ILE A 14 -4.62 -4.35 2.20
CA ILE A 14 -5.37 -4.70 3.43
C ILE A 14 -6.71 -3.96 3.50
N VAL A 15 -6.77 -2.74 2.96
CA VAL A 15 -7.95 -1.88 2.98
C VAL A 15 -8.33 -1.45 1.57
N GLU A 16 -9.62 -1.22 1.34
CA GLU A 16 -10.15 -0.71 0.07
C GLU A 16 -9.89 0.80 -0.04
N SER A 17 -8.62 1.19 -0.23
CA SER A 17 -8.19 2.59 -0.28
C SER A 17 -7.85 3.12 -1.67
N VAL A 18 -8.00 2.31 -2.73
CA VAL A 18 -7.84 2.78 -4.12
C VAL A 18 -8.83 3.91 -4.40
N GLY A 19 -8.33 5.01 -4.99
CA GLY A 19 -9.12 6.20 -5.30
C GLY A 19 -9.35 7.18 -4.12
N ILE A 20 -8.99 6.82 -2.88
CA ILE A 20 -9.13 7.75 -1.74
C ILE A 20 -8.25 8.99 -1.93
N LYS A 21 -7.02 8.81 -2.42
CA LYS A 21 -6.10 9.92 -2.67
C LYS A 21 -6.64 10.85 -3.75
N ASP A 22 -7.26 10.30 -4.79
CA ASP A 22 -7.86 11.09 -5.87
C ASP A 22 -9.06 11.90 -5.35
N SER A 23 -9.89 11.26 -4.53
CA SER A 23 -11.03 11.92 -3.88
C SER A 23 -10.58 13.03 -2.93
N ALA A 24 -9.52 12.79 -2.14
CA ALA A 24 -8.94 13.78 -1.25
C ALA A 24 -8.32 14.96 -2.02
N PHE A 25 -7.73 14.68 -3.18
CA PHE A 25 -7.18 15.71 -4.06
C PHE A 25 -8.28 16.59 -4.66
N LYS A 26 -9.37 15.97 -5.11
CA LYS A 26 -10.57 16.68 -5.59
C LYS A 26 -11.18 17.55 -4.49
N GLU A 27 -11.29 17.02 -3.28
CA GLU A 27 -11.82 17.75 -2.12
C GLU A 27 -10.92 18.94 -1.73
N LEU A 28 -9.59 18.75 -1.78
CA LEU A 28 -8.61 19.80 -1.47
C LEU A 28 -8.76 21.03 -2.37
N PHE A 29 -9.08 20.82 -3.65
CA PHE A 29 -9.19 21.89 -4.65
C PHE A 29 -10.64 22.20 -5.06
N LYS A 30 -11.64 21.69 -4.34
CA LYS A 30 -13.06 21.83 -4.73
C LYS A 30 -13.55 23.27 -4.90
N ASP A 31 -12.95 24.22 -4.17
CA ASP A 31 -13.30 25.63 -4.21
C ASP A 31 -12.80 26.32 -5.50
N TYR A 32 -11.89 25.66 -6.25
CA TYR A 32 -11.41 26.09 -7.56
C TYR A 32 -12.22 25.42 -8.69
N SER A 33 -13.55 25.55 -8.61
CA SER A 33 -14.49 24.82 -9.49
C SER A 33 -14.22 25.01 -10.98
N GLN A 34 -13.75 26.19 -11.40
CA GLN A 34 -13.41 26.49 -12.80
C GLN A 34 -12.14 25.77 -13.30
N ASN A 35 -11.20 25.46 -12.40
CA ASN A 35 -9.92 24.81 -12.73
C ASN A 35 -9.91 23.32 -12.34
N LEU A 36 -10.95 22.82 -11.67
CA LEU A 36 -10.94 21.51 -11.03
C LEU A 36 -10.67 20.37 -12.01
N ASP A 37 -11.22 20.44 -13.23
CA ASP A 37 -11.00 19.42 -14.26
C ASP A 37 -9.53 19.39 -14.72
N GLU A 38 -8.91 20.56 -14.90
CA GLU A 38 -7.50 20.68 -15.26
C GLU A 38 -6.58 20.19 -14.13
N ILE A 39 -6.91 20.54 -12.88
CA ILE A 39 -6.19 20.08 -11.69
C ILE A 39 -6.24 18.56 -11.57
N MET A 40 -7.43 17.97 -11.74
CA MET A 40 -7.61 16.53 -11.66
C MET A 40 -6.94 15.81 -12.83
N HIS A 41 -6.98 16.38 -14.04
CA HIS A 41 -6.24 15.86 -15.18
C HIS A 41 -4.73 15.82 -14.91
N TYR A 42 -4.17 16.90 -14.35
CA TYR A 42 -2.76 16.94 -13.95
C TYR A 42 -2.44 15.90 -12.86
N HIS A 43 -3.24 15.83 -11.80
CA HIS A 43 -3.03 14.87 -10.71
C HIS A 43 -3.02 13.41 -11.20
N LEU A 44 -4.02 13.02 -12.00
CA LEU A 44 -4.18 11.66 -12.50
C LEU A 44 -3.10 11.26 -13.52
N SER A 45 -2.59 12.21 -14.31
CA SER A 45 -1.47 11.97 -15.24
C SER A 45 -0.11 11.91 -14.54
N HIS A 46 -0.01 12.41 -13.30
CA HIS A 46 1.23 12.50 -12.52
C HIS A 46 1.14 11.72 -11.20
N ASN A 47 0.59 10.50 -11.23
CA ASN A 47 0.37 9.69 -10.03
C ASN A 47 1.65 9.36 -9.24
N ALA A 48 2.80 9.25 -9.91
CA ALA A 48 4.09 8.93 -9.31
C ALA A 48 4.86 10.15 -8.73
N THR A 49 4.35 11.37 -8.93
CA THR A 49 5.03 12.61 -8.51
C THR A 49 4.82 12.90 -7.02
N ILE A 50 5.85 13.46 -6.36
CA ILE A 50 5.79 13.81 -4.95
C ILE A 50 4.70 14.86 -4.73
N ARG A 51 3.89 14.72 -3.66
CA ARG A 51 2.72 15.60 -3.43
C ARG A 51 3.06 17.09 -3.40
N TYR A 52 4.21 17.47 -2.83
CA TYR A 52 4.66 18.86 -2.76
C TYR A 52 4.94 19.45 -4.14
N GLU A 53 5.53 18.66 -5.05
CA GLU A 53 5.75 19.09 -6.44
C GLU A 53 4.43 19.27 -7.17
N LYS A 54 3.43 18.39 -6.93
CA LYS A 54 2.09 18.57 -7.50
C LYS A 54 1.44 19.86 -6.98
N PHE A 55 1.45 20.08 -5.68
CA PHE A 55 0.86 21.27 -5.07
C PHE A 55 1.49 22.55 -5.60
N LYS A 56 2.81 22.56 -5.76
CA LYS A 56 3.53 23.69 -6.35
C LYS A 56 3.05 23.97 -7.77
N TYR A 57 3.09 22.97 -8.66
CA TYR A 57 2.67 23.13 -10.05
C TYR A 57 1.23 23.62 -10.16
N ILE A 58 0.30 23.01 -9.41
CA ILE A 58 -1.10 23.43 -9.43
C ILE A 58 -1.26 24.88 -8.98
N THR A 59 -0.60 25.24 -7.88
CA THR A 59 -0.73 26.58 -7.30
C THR A 59 -0.14 27.65 -8.23
N GLU A 60 1.06 27.41 -8.77
CA GLU A 60 1.77 28.40 -9.60
C GLU A 60 1.27 28.42 -11.04
N ASN A 61 1.10 27.26 -11.68
CA ASN A 61 0.85 27.16 -13.12
C ASN A 61 -0.64 27.11 -13.48
N ILE A 62 -1.47 26.46 -12.66
CA ILE A 62 -2.91 26.34 -12.94
C ILE A 62 -3.69 27.48 -12.28
N LEU A 63 -3.39 27.77 -11.01
CA LEU A 63 -4.12 28.79 -10.24
C LEU A 63 -3.50 30.19 -10.32
N GLY A 64 -2.27 30.33 -10.84
CA GLY A 64 -1.58 31.61 -10.96
C GLY A 64 -1.28 32.29 -9.61
N ARG A 65 -1.06 31.49 -8.55
CA ARG A 65 -0.81 31.96 -7.17
C ARG A 65 0.61 31.65 -6.73
N SER A 66 1.11 32.41 -5.75
CA SER A 66 2.40 32.13 -5.13
C SER A 66 2.35 30.84 -4.30
N TYR A 67 3.38 30.01 -4.42
CA TYR A 67 3.56 28.83 -3.59
C TYR A 67 4.76 29.02 -2.66
N ASP A 68 4.48 29.20 -1.37
CA ASP A 68 5.49 29.29 -0.32
C ASP A 68 5.36 28.11 0.67
N MET A 69 6.23 28.10 1.70
CA MET A 69 6.22 27.04 2.72
C MET A 69 4.93 26.99 3.54
N ALA A 70 4.26 28.12 3.76
CA ALA A 70 3.01 28.16 4.51
C ALA A 70 1.86 27.55 3.70
N VAL A 71 1.80 27.85 2.40
CA VAL A 71 0.87 27.22 1.45
C VAL A 71 1.15 25.72 1.34
N ALA A 72 2.43 25.35 1.19
CA ALA A 72 2.85 23.95 1.12
C ALA A 72 2.38 23.14 2.33
N GLN A 73 2.61 23.67 3.53
CA GLN A 73 2.21 23.05 4.78
C GLN A 73 0.69 22.95 4.88
N THR A 74 -0.04 24.04 4.60
CA THR A 74 -1.51 24.07 4.68
C THR A 74 -2.16 23.04 3.74
N LEU A 75 -1.69 22.96 2.49
CA LEU A 75 -2.21 21.99 1.52
C LEU A 75 -1.88 20.56 1.93
N SER A 76 -0.67 20.32 2.44
CA SER A 76 -0.28 18.99 2.91
C SER A 76 -1.10 18.55 4.11
N GLU A 77 -1.30 19.41 5.12
CA GLU A 77 -2.09 19.09 6.31
C GLU A 77 -3.55 18.79 5.95
N LYS A 78 -4.18 19.61 5.10
CA LYS A 78 -5.54 19.36 4.63
C LYS A 78 -5.64 18.05 3.87
N PHE A 79 -4.75 17.81 2.91
CA PHE A 79 -4.72 16.57 2.14
C PHE A 79 -4.56 15.34 3.04
N SER A 80 -3.58 15.36 3.94
CA SER A 80 -3.36 14.30 4.92
C SER A 80 -4.61 14.08 5.77
N SER A 81 -5.27 15.14 6.23
CA SER A 81 -6.50 15.02 7.04
C SER A 81 -7.65 14.33 6.28
N TYR A 82 -7.84 14.64 4.99
CA TYR A 82 -8.86 14.00 4.16
C TYR A 82 -8.53 12.53 3.91
N VAL A 83 -7.28 12.24 3.54
CA VAL A 83 -6.82 10.86 3.32
C VAL A 83 -6.96 10.03 4.59
N LEU A 84 -6.48 10.53 5.73
CA LEU A 84 -6.55 9.82 7.01
C LEU A 84 -8.00 9.56 7.43
N SER A 85 -8.88 10.56 7.32
CA SER A 85 -10.30 10.43 7.66
C SER A 85 -11.00 9.36 6.81
N ALA A 86 -10.71 9.34 5.51
CA ALA A 86 -11.27 8.35 4.58
C ALA A 86 -10.67 6.95 4.80
N ILE A 87 -9.34 6.84 4.92
CA ILE A 87 -8.65 5.58 5.18
C ILE A 87 -9.04 4.99 6.53
N LYS A 88 -9.42 5.77 7.54
CA LYS A 88 -9.92 5.21 8.81
C LYS A 88 -11.30 4.55 8.67
N LYS A 89 -12.09 4.95 7.68
CA LYS A 89 -13.50 4.53 7.50
C LYS A 89 -13.69 3.52 6.36
N CYS A 90 -12.75 3.39 5.44
CA CYS A 90 -12.90 2.45 4.34
C CYS A 90 -12.98 0.99 4.84
N PRO A 91 -13.65 0.09 4.12
CA PRO A 91 -13.71 -1.30 4.52
C PRO A 91 -12.33 -1.96 4.42
N TYR A 92 -12.12 -3.02 5.20
CA TYR A 92 -11.05 -3.97 4.90
C TYR A 92 -11.35 -4.65 3.57
N VAL A 93 -10.31 -5.08 2.86
CA VAL A 93 -10.50 -6.07 1.79
C VAL A 93 -11.10 -7.33 2.39
N ASP A 94 -12.04 -7.97 1.70
CA ASP A 94 -12.75 -9.13 2.21
C ASP A 94 -11.77 -10.22 2.70
N GLY A 95 -12.01 -10.72 3.91
CA GLY A 95 -11.15 -11.71 4.58
C GLY A 95 -9.81 -11.18 5.11
N ALA A 96 -9.42 -9.92 4.91
CA ALA A 96 -8.12 -9.41 5.34
C ALA A 96 -7.96 -9.44 6.86
N LYS A 97 -9.01 -9.07 7.61
CA LYS A 97 -8.99 -9.11 9.07
C LYS A 97 -8.85 -10.53 9.61
N ASP A 98 -9.62 -11.47 9.06
CA ASP A 98 -9.56 -12.90 9.40
C ASP A 98 -8.22 -13.52 9.01
N PHE A 99 -7.62 -13.06 7.90
CA PHE A 99 -6.28 -13.45 7.48
C PHE A 99 -5.25 -13.01 8.53
N LEU A 100 -5.27 -11.74 8.93
CA LEU A 100 -4.38 -11.23 9.97
C LEU A 100 -4.56 -12.03 11.27
N ASP A 101 -5.79 -12.24 11.74
CA ASP A 101 -6.12 -13.02 12.94
C ASP A 101 -5.60 -14.46 12.90
N TYR A 102 -5.63 -15.07 11.72
CA TYR A 102 -5.20 -16.45 11.54
C TYR A 102 -3.67 -16.57 11.49
N TYR A 103 -2.99 -15.68 10.75
CA TYR A 103 -1.56 -15.81 10.46
C TYR A 103 -0.64 -15.17 11.50
N TYR A 104 -1.07 -14.14 12.25
CA TYR A 104 -0.17 -13.48 13.20
C TYR A 104 0.34 -14.37 14.33
N LYS A 105 -0.37 -15.47 14.62
CA LYS A 105 0.05 -16.48 15.61
C LYS A 105 0.92 -17.59 15.02
N LYS A 106 1.13 -17.60 13.70
CA LYS A 106 1.71 -18.72 12.97
C LYS A 106 2.97 -18.35 12.20
N VAL A 107 3.07 -17.11 11.73
CA VAL A 107 4.16 -16.57 10.93
C VAL A 107 4.46 -15.14 11.37
N SER A 108 5.67 -14.66 11.09
CA SER A 108 5.96 -13.23 11.22
C SER A 108 5.19 -12.46 10.16
N LEU A 109 4.44 -11.44 10.59
CA LEU A 109 3.82 -10.49 9.68
C LEU A 109 4.57 -9.16 9.71
N TYR A 110 4.81 -8.62 8.53
CA TYR A 110 5.40 -7.30 8.32
C TYR A 110 4.49 -6.46 7.45
N LEU A 111 4.43 -5.16 7.73
CA LEU A 111 3.74 -4.19 6.90
C LEU A 111 4.77 -3.36 6.14
N ALA A 112 4.64 -3.26 4.82
CA ALA A 112 5.47 -2.43 3.98
C ALA A 112 4.59 -1.43 3.25
N SER A 113 4.68 -0.15 3.59
CA SER A 113 3.95 0.94 2.92
C SER A 113 4.90 2.09 2.60
N ILE A 114 4.60 2.82 1.52
CA ILE A 114 5.30 4.06 1.15
C ILE A 114 4.57 5.32 1.67
N THR A 115 3.53 5.14 2.49
CA THR A 115 2.84 6.22 3.19
C THR A 115 3.77 6.80 4.28
N PRO A 116 3.77 8.13 4.53
CA PRO A 116 4.54 8.74 5.61
C PRO A 116 4.31 8.07 6.97
N SER A 117 5.38 7.91 7.77
CA SER A 117 5.33 7.14 9.03
C SER A 117 4.26 7.62 10.00
N GLN A 118 4.13 8.93 10.22
CA GLN A 118 3.13 9.49 11.13
C GLN A 118 1.71 9.18 10.65
N GLU A 119 1.43 9.33 9.35
CA GLU A 119 0.11 9.04 8.75
C GLU A 119 -0.23 7.55 8.88
N LEU A 120 0.73 6.68 8.58
CA LEU A 120 0.54 5.22 8.66
C LEU A 120 0.32 4.76 10.10
N ASP A 121 1.15 5.21 11.04
CA ASP A 121 1.02 4.83 12.45
C ASP A 121 -0.34 5.25 13.01
N GLU A 122 -0.83 6.44 12.66
CA GLU A 122 -2.14 6.91 13.10
C GLU A 122 -3.28 5.99 12.60
N VAL A 123 -3.25 5.61 11.32
CA VAL A 123 -4.25 4.71 10.73
C VAL A 123 -4.20 3.33 11.37
N ILE A 124 -3.00 2.76 11.50
CA ILE A 124 -2.80 1.40 11.99
C ILE A 124 -3.23 1.28 13.46
N ASN A 125 -2.93 2.30 14.27
CA ASN A 125 -3.36 2.36 15.66
C ASN A 125 -4.87 2.56 15.76
N PHE A 126 -5.46 3.48 14.99
CA PHE A 126 -6.91 3.70 14.97
C PHE A 126 -7.68 2.43 14.60
N ARG A 127 -7.17 1.68 13.62
CA ARG A 127 -7.77 0.41 13.16
C ARG A 127 -7.54 -0.76 14.10
N GLY A 128 -6.70 -0.60 15.14
CA GLY A 128 -6.39 -1.65 16.10
C GLY A 128 -5.60 -2.82 15.50
N ILE A 129 -4.84 -2.59 14.41
CA ILE A 129 -4.08 -3.64 13.73
C ILE A 129 -2.57 -3.59 13.95
N ARG A 130 -2.09 -2.67 14.80
CA ARG A 130 -0.66 -2.51 15.09
C ARG A 130 0.01 -3.79 15.62
N ASN A 131 -0.72 -4.56 16.42
CA ASN A 131 -0.20 -5.73 17.13
C ASN A 131 -0.11 -6.99 16.25
N TYR A 132 -0.66 -6.99 15.04
CA TYR A 132 -0.46 -8.11 14.11
C TYR A 132 0.96 -8.11 13.53
N PHE A 133 1.61 -6.94 13.44
CA PHE A 133 2.88 -6.78 12.72
C PHE A 133 4.08 -6.76 13.67
N LYS A 134 5.06 -7.61 13.38
CA LYS A 134 6.37 -7.63 14.05
C LYS A 134 7.10 -6.30 13.84
N LYS A 135 7.05 -5.75 12.62
CA LYS A 135 7.56 -4.41 12.28
C LYS A 135 6.73 -3.80 11.14
N ILE A 136 6.61 -2.49 11.17
CA ILE A 136 5.94 -1.68 10.17
C ILE A 136 6.99 -0.80 9.52
N TYR A 137 7.04 -0.81 8.19
CA TYR A 137 7.88 0.05 7.39
C TYR A 137 7.02 1.06 6.65
N ALA A 138 7.46 2.32 6.73
CA ALA A 138 6.85 3.48 6.12
C ALA A 138 7.90 4.24 5.29
N TYR A 139 7.48 5.27 4.54
CA TYR A 139 8.44 6.18 3.89
C TYR A 139 9.48 6.70 4.91
N PRO A 140 10.79 6.73 4.57
CA PRO A 140 11.40 6.66 3.24
C PRO A 140 11.82 5.25 2.77
N TRP A 141 11.33 4.18 3.41
CA TRP A 141 11.61 2.82 2.95
C TRP A 141 10.96 2.53 1.61
N THR A 142 11.75 2.02 0.66
CA THR A 142 11.25 1.41 -0.57
C THR A 142 10.91 -0.06 -0.30
N LYS A 143 9.91 -0.64 -0.99
CA LYS A 143 9.53 -2.06 -0.81
C LYS A 143 10.70 -3.03 -0.96
N ILE A 144 11.59 -2.82 -1.94
CA ILE A 144 12.79 -3.64 -2.12
C ILE A 144 13.72 -3.63 -0.89
N LYS A 145 13.95 -2.45 -0.29
CA LYS A 145 14.75 -2.33 0.95
C LYS A 145 14.07 -3.01 2.13
N VAL A 146 12.74 -2.93 2.22
CA VAL A 146 11.97 -3.63 3.26
C VAL A 146 12.16 -5.14 3.13
N ILE A 147 12.00 -5.69 1.93
CA ILE A 147 12.15 -7.13 1.71
C ILE A 147 13.56 -7.60 2.06
N LYS A 148 14.60 -6.84 1.67
CA LYS A 148 16.00 -7.12 2.03
C LYS A 148 16.22 -7.11 3.56
N ASP A 149 15.71 -6.08 4.25
CA ASP A 149 15.81 -5.99 5.72
C ASP A 149 15.08 -7.16 6.42
N VAL A 150 13.94 -7.60 5.88
CA VAL A 150 13.21 -8.76 6.41
C VAL A 150 13.96 -10.06 6.18
N ILE A 151 14.57 -10.26 5.01
CA ILE A 151 15.45 -11.42 4.73
C ILE A 151 16.58 -11.47 5.75
N ASP A 152 17.27 -10.36 5.95
CA ASP A 152 18.41 -10.25 6.86
C ASP A 152 17.99 -10.42 8.33
N THR A 153 16.81 -9.91 8.71
CA THR A 153 16.30 -9.96 10.08
C THR A 153 15.82 -11.36 10.48
N GLU A 154 15.15 -12.07 9.58
CA GLU A 154 14.58 -13.38 9.88
C GLU A 154 15.58 -14.54 9.69
N CYS A 155 16.67 -14.33 8.94
CA CYS A 155 17.67 -15.36 8.62
C CYS A 155 17.04 -16.64 8.02
N ILE A 156 16.03 -16.47 7.15
CA ILE A 156 15.31 -17.55 6.47
C ILE A 156 15.55 -17.53 4.96
N LEU A 157 15.16 -18.62 4.29
CA LEU A 157 15.26 -18.69 2.83
C LEU A 157 14.24 -17.77 2.17
N LYS A 158 14.60 -17.23 1.00
CA LYS A 158 13.75 -16.29 0.24
C LYS A 158 12.40 -16.89 -0.17
N ASP A 159 12.36 -18.19 -0.44
CA ASP A 159 11.15 -18.94 -0.78
C ASP A 159 10.22 -19.19 0.41
N GLU A 160 10.69 -18.93 1.65
CA GLU A 160 9.90 -18.94 2.88
C GLU A 160 9.29 -17.56 3.21
N ILE A 161 9.54 -16.54 2.39
CA ILE A 161 8.97 -15.19 2.51
C ILE A 161 7.96 -14.96 1.40
N LEU A 162 6.74 -14.61 1.75
CA LEU A 162 5.71 -14.21 0.78
C LEU A 162 5.50 -12.70 0.84
N PHE A 163 5.51 -12.01 -0.30
CA PHE A 163 5.02 -10.64 -0.40
C PHE A 163 3.64 -10.61 -1.04
N ILE A 164 2.70 -9.91 -0.42
CA ILE A 164 1.34 -9.68 -0.92
C ILE A 164 1.16 -8.17 -1.16
N GLY A 165 0.77 -7.79 -2.37
CA GLY A 165 0.50 -6.40 -2.73
C GLY A 165 -0.45 -6.26 -3.92
N ASP A 166 -0.90 -5.04 -4.20
CA ASP A 166 -1.91 -4.75 -5.23
C ASP A 166 -1.35 -4.04 -6.47
N THR A 167 -0.06 -3.69 -6.47
CA THR A 167 0.56 -2.94 -7.58
C THR A 167 1.63 -3.73 -8.32
N PHE A 168 1.85 -3.35 -9.59
CA PHE A 168 2.96 -3.88 -10.38
C PHE A 168 4.32 -3.54 -9.75
N GLU A 169 4.43 -2.40 -9.08
CA GLU A 169 5.63 -1.98 -8.35
C GLU A 169 5.94 -2.91 -7.15
N ASP A 170 4.91 -3.39 -6.44
CA ASP A 170 5.09 -4.40 -5.38
C ASP A 170 5.61 -5.72 -5.97
N TYR A 171 5.06 -6.14 -7.11
CA TYR A 171 5.53 -7.32 -7.84
C TYR A 171 6.99 -7.17 -8.27
N LEU A 172 7.36 -6.04 -8.88
CA LEU A 172 8.75 -5.78 -9.28
C LEU A 172 9.70 -5.83 -8.09
N ALA A 173 9.31 -5.28 -6.94
CA ALA A 173 10.11 -5.34 -5.72
C ALA A 173 10.28 -6.78 -5.21
N ALA A 174 9.22 -7.60 -5.24
CA ALA A 174 9.32 -9.02 -4.91
C ALA A 174 10.23 -9.78 -5.88
N GLN A 175 10.06 -9.55 -7.17
CA GLN A 175 10.83 -10.19 -8.23
C GLN A 175 12.32 -9.84 -8.13
N GLU A 176 12.66 -8.56 -7.92
CA GLU A 176 14.05 -8.12 -7.74
C GLU A 176 14.68 -8.73 -6.48
N ALA A 177 13.91 -8.85 -5.39
CA ALA A 177 14.38 -9.51 -4.17
C ALA A 177 14.51 -11.03 -4.32
N GLY A 178 13.78 -11.62 -5.27
CA GLY A 178 13.69 -13.06 -5.48
C GLY A 178 12.79 -13.77 -4.45
N VAL A 179 11.75 -13.08 -3.97
CA VAL A 179 10.75 -13.68 -3.05
C VAL A 179 9.44 -13.97 -3.80
N PRO A 180 8.72 -15.05 -3.43
CA PRO A 180 7.35 -15.30 -3.90
C PRO A 180 6.42 -14.09 -3.73
N PHE A 181 5.55 -13.89 -4.73
CA PHE A 181 4.58 -12.81 -4.77
C PHE A 181 3.17 -13.33 -5.03
N VAL A 182 2.17 -12.75 -4.36
CA VAL A 182 0.75 -12.93 -4.67
C VAL A 182 0.12 -11.55 -4.83
N GLY A 183 -0.55 -11.34 -5.95
CA GLY A 183 -1.28 -10.11 -6.24
C GLY A 183 -2.64 -10.09 -5.57
N ARG A 184 -3.01 -8.96 -4.96
CA ARG A 184 -4.41 -8.63 -4.65
C ARG A 184 -4.97 -7.79 -5.80
N ASP A 185 -6.10 -8.21 -6.37
CA ASP A 185 -6.76 -7.47 -7.44
C ASP A 185 -7.50 -6.26 -6.89
N SER A 186 -6.94 -5.08 -7.12
CA SER A 186 -7.53 -3.78 -6.80
C SER A 186 -8.00 -3.01 -8.05
N ASN A 187 -8.17 -3.71 -9.18
CA ASN A 187 -8.35 -3.18 -10.54
C ASN A 187 -7.13 -2.45 -11.12
N LYS A 188 -5.96 -2.58 -10.46
CA LYS A 188 -4.68 -2.16 -11.04
C LYS A 188 -4.11 -3.29 -11.88
N SER A 189 -3.52 -2.93 -13.02
CA SER A 189 -2.92 -3.92 -13.92
C SER A 189 -1.55 -4.35 -13.40
N PHE A 190 -1.36 -5.67 -13.27
CA PHE A 190 -0.03 -6.29 -13.16
C PHE A 190 0.64 -6.49 -14.53
N ARG A 191 0.13 -5.83 -15.57
CA ARG A 191 0.55 -5.99 -16.97
C ARG A 191 0.44 -7.46 -17.39
N ASP A 192 1.40 -7.96 -18.16
CA ASP A 192 1.47 -9.35 -18.64
C ASP A 192 2.19 -10.30 -17.66
N ALA A 193 2.32 -9.93 -16.38
CA ALA A 193 3.00 -10.76 -15.39
C ALA A 193 2.20 -12.04 -15.11
N ASN A 194 2.85 -13.20 -15.27
CA ASN A 194 2.28 -14.49 -14.90
C ASN A 194 2.44 -14.73 -13.40
N ILE A 195 1.53 -14.17 -12.61
CA ILE A 195 1.50 -14.27 -11.15
C ILE A 195 0.12 -14.71 -10.65
N PRO A 196 0.04 -15.38 -9.49
CA PRO A 196 -1.25 -15.62 -8.84
C PRO A 196 -1.84 -14.29 -8.38
N VAL A 197 -3.05 -13.98 -8.87
CA VAL A 197 -3.80 -12.78 -8.50
C VAL A 197 -5.17 -13.22 -7.98
N HIS A 198 -5.58 -12.66 -6.84
CA HIS A 198 -6.84 -12.96 -6.20
C HIS A 198 -7.59 -11.69 -5.82
N LYS A 199 -8.92 -11.73 -5.92
CA LYS A 199 -9.81 -10.61 -5.58
C LYS A 199 -9.63 -10.11 -4.15
N ASP A 200 -9.43 -11.04 -3.23
CA ASP A 200 -9.52 -10.80 -1.79
C ASP A 200 -8.64 -11.79 -1.00
N PHE A 201 -8.62 -11.62 0.33
CA PHE A 201 -7.80 -12.46 1.20
C PHE A 201 -8.37 -13.88 1.43
N ILE A 202 -9.62 -14.14 1.06
CA ILE A 202 -10.18 -15.50 1.06
C ILE A 202 -9.49 -16.30 -0.05
N GLY A 203 -9.42 -15.73 -1.25
CA GLY A 203 -8.69 -16.31 -2.39
C GLY A 203 -7.20 -16.50 -2.09
N ILE A 204 -6.54 -15.47 -1.54
CA ILE A 204 -5.11 -15.54 -1.18
C ILE A 204 -4.85 -16.64 -0.15
N LYS A 205 -5.67 -16.75 0.90
CA LYS A 205 -5.53 -17.79 1.93
C LYS A 205 -5.69 -19.20 1.35
N ASN A 206 -6.64 -19.39 0.43
CA ASN A 206 -6.84 -20.66 -0.25
C ASN A 206 -5.61 -21.03 -1.09
N HIS A 207 -5.09 -20.08 -1.87
CA HIS A 207 -3.87 -20.27 -2.65
C HIS A 207 -2.67 -20.68 -1.78
N ILE A 208 -2.43 -19.96 -0.68
CA ILE A 208 -1.34 -20.32 0.26
C ILE A 208 -1.54 -21.74 0.80
N THR A 209 -2.76 -22.10 1.18
CA THR A 209 -3.07 -23.42 1.73
C THR A 209 -2.84 -24.54 0.71
N GLU A 210 -3.16 -24.32 -0.56
CA GLU A 210 -2.92 -25.27 -1.65
C GLU A 210 -1.43 -25.46 -1.93
N GLU A 211 -0.67 -24.36 -1.99
CA GLU A 211 0.79 -24.40 -2.17
C GLU A 211 1.48 -25.16 -1.02
N GLU A 212 0.95 -25.06 0.21
CA GLU A 212 1.45 -25.85 1.34
C GLU A 212 1.16 -27.33 1.23
N ARG A 213 0.00 -27.72 0.70
CA ARG A 213 -0.35 -29.13 0.49
C ARG A 213 0.56 -29.76 -0.56
N LYS A 214 0.78 -29.06 -1.69
CA LYS A 214 1.70 -29.52 -2.75
C LYS A 214 3.12 -29.71 -2.23
N ASN A 215 3.62 -28.77 -1.42
CA ASN A 215 4.98 -28.86 -0.86
C ASN A 215 5.14 -30.04 0.13
N ARG A 216 4.08 -30.47 0.82
CA ARG A 216 4.12 -31.65 1.69
C ARG A 216 4.07 -32.97 0.93
N GLN A 217 3.46 -32.99 -0.26
CA GLN A 217 3.38 -34.20 -1.08
C GLN A 217 4.66 -34.45 -1.89
N ASN A 218 5.45 -33.40 -2.13
CA ASN A 218 6.71 -33.45 -2.88
C ASN A 218 7.97 -33.59 -1.99
N LYS A 219 7.81 -33.71 -0.66
CA LYS A 219 8.87 -33.98 0.32
C LYS A 219 8.70 -35.36 0.91
#